data_AF-A0A916BUA0-F1
#
_entry.id   AF-A0A916BUA0-F1
#
_cell.length_a   1.000
_cell.length_b   1.000
_cell.length_c   1.000
_cell.angle_alpha   90.00
_cell.angle_beta   90.00
_cell.angle_gamma   90.00
#
_symmetry.space_group_name_H-M   'P 1'
#
loop_
_entity.id
_entity.type
_entity.pdbx_description
1 polymer ?
#
loop_
_entity_poly.entity_id
_entity_poly.type
_entity_poly.pdbx_seq_one_letter_code
_entity_poly.pdbx_strand_id
1 'polypeptide(L)'
;MIERSDLEQWMSVDAAGRIVQSFFDDRKTYPDHDFYSRHRGINKDIPEELRPLLLLARSLPEAEVLRLAPPAVVGPDGEIRTRDGFVIRVQVTSSLERDGGYLVRQQLRDTGSYTTAARDTLEVVEERLCRILDALTEKEQRYREGTDVLVIREQSVSWGDVLEPTLKARLAEEVSTPEPSNYSATYITFNEDVYRLR
;
A
#
# COMPACT_ATOMS: atom_id res chain seq x y z
N MET A 1 -0.33 -23.85 -4.42
CA MET A 1 -1.15 -22.64 -4.23
C MET A 1 -0.73 -22.07 -2.89
N ILE A 2 -0.40 -20.79 -2.83
CA ILE A 2 0.04 -20.15 -1.58
C ILE A 2 -1.19 -19.87 -0.73
N GLU A 3 -1.11 -20.18 0.56
CA GLU A 3 -2.12 -19.88 1.54
C GLU A 3 -1.73 -18.66 2.38
N ARG A 4 -2.70 -18.04 3.08
CA ARG A 4 -2.42 -16.91 3.96
C ARG A 4 -1.43 -17.28 5.08
N SER A 5 -1.53 -18.49 5.60
CA SER A 5 -0.62 -19.05 6.61
C SER A 5 0.84 -19.06 6.15
N ASP A 6 1.10 -19.20 4.84
CA ASP A 6 2.45 -19.10 4.28
C ASP A 6 2.96 -17.65 4.34
N LEU A 7 2.08 -16.66 4.17
CA LEU A 7 2.42 -15.23 4.26
C LEU A 7 2.67 -14.76 5.70
N GLU A 8 2.14 -15.48 6.68
CA GLU A 8 2.32 -15.20 8.12
C GLU A 8 3.67 -15.71 8.67
N GLN A 9 4.38 -16.52 7.89
CA GLN A 9 5.73 -16.98 8.22
C GLN A 9 6.77 -15.95 7.80
N TRP A 10 7.84 -15.83 8.59
CA TRP A 10 8.99 -15.02 8.23
C TRP A 10 9.62 -15.53 6.93
N MET A 11 9.70 -14.66 5.93
CA MET A 11 10.30 -14.95 4.65
C MET A 11 11.28 -13.86 4.25
N SER A 12 12.30 -14.21 3.47
CA SER A 12 13.22 -13.21 2.95
C SER A 12 12.51 -12.23 2.02
N VAL A 13 13.02 -11.00 1.95
CA VAL A 13 12.56 -9.98 0.99
C VAL A 13 12.53 -10.53 -0.44
N ASP A 14 13.52 -11.34 -0.82
CA ASP A 14 13.56 -12.00 -2.13
C ASP A 14 12.47 -13.05 -2.33
N ALA A 15 12.16 -13.84 -1.29
CA ALA A 15 11.09 -14.84 -1.34
C ALA A 15 9.73 -14.16 -1.49
N ALA A 16 9.46 -13.11 -0.70
CA ALA A 16 8.28 -12.27 -0.85
C ALA A 16 8.20 -11.65 -2.26
N GLY A 17 9.33 -11.19 -2.80
CA GLY A 17 9.44 -10.71 -4.18
C GLY A 17 8.99 -11.72 -5.22
N ARG A 18 9.41 -12.98 -5.10
CA ARG A 18 8.97 -14.06 -6.00
C ARG A 18 7.48 -14.35 -5.89
N ILE A 19 6.92 -14.28 -4.68
CA ILE A 19 5.48 -14.47 -4.46
C ILE A 19 4.68 -13.37 -5.17
N VAL A 20 5.04 -12.11 -4.93
CA VAL A 20 4.39 -10.95 -5.56
C VAL A 20 4.51 -11.02 -7.08
N GLN A 21 5.69 -11.37 -7.61
CA GLN A 21 5.88 -11.54 -9.05
C GLN A 21 4.98 -12.65 -9.61
N SER A 22 4.91 -13.80 -8.94
CA SER A 22 4.06 -14.92 -9.38
C SER A 22 2.57 -14.56 -9.44
N PHE A 23 2.10 -13.67 -8.55
CA PHE A 23 0.72 -13.18 -8.58
C PHE A 23 0.39 -12.43 -9.87
N PHE A 24 1.32 -11.60 -10.36
CA PHE A 24 1.10 -10.84 -11.60
C PHE A 24 1.29 -11.68 -12.87
N ASP A 25 2.18 -12.67 -12.84
CA ASP A 25 2.53 -13.48 -14.00
C ASP A 25 1.62 -14.71 -14.20
N ASP A 26 1.14 -15.33 -13.12
CA ASP A 26 0.36 -16.58 -13.17
C ASP A 26 -1.15 -16.33 -12.99
N ARG A 27 -1.80 -15.94 -14.09
CA ARG A 27 -3.26 -15.74 -14.14
C ARG A 27 -4.07 -17.04 -14.04
N LYS A 28 -3.42 -18.21 -14.13
CA LYS A 28 -4.07 -19.50 -13.95
C LYS A 28 -4.23 -19.83 -12.47
N THR A 29 -3.19 -19.58 -11.68
CA THR A 29 -3.21 -19.76 -10.22
C THR A 29 -3.93 -18.60 -9.52
N TYR A 30 -3.78 -17.37 -10.04
CA TYR A 30 -4.37 -16.15 -9.47
C TYR A 30 -5.27 -15.46 -10.51
N PRO A 31 -6.47 -16.01 -10.77
CA PRO A 31 -7.35 -15.42 -11.76
C PRO A 31 -7.97 -14.10 -11.24
N ASP A 32 -8.17 -13.15 -12.15
CA ASP A 32 -8.67 -11.81 -11.80
C ASP A 32 -10.02 -11.84 -11.08
N HIS A 33 -10.91 -12.77 -11.43
CA HIS A 33 -12.24 -12.84 -10.83
C HIS A 33 -12.22 -13.07 -9.31
N ASP A 34 -11.21 -13.78 -8.80
CA ASP A 34 -11.05 -14.08 -7.37
C ASP A 34 -10.59 -12.87 -6.58
N PHE A 35 -9.87 -11.94 -7.21
CA PHE A 35 -9.54 -10.64 -6.64
C PHE A 35 -10.83 -9.86 -6.29
N TYR A 36 -11.86 -9.93 -7.14
CA TYR A 36 -13.14 -9.22 -6.92
C TYR A 36 -14.15 -9.98 -6.07
N SER A 37 -13.79 -11.18 -5.59
CA SER A 37 -14.69 -11.96 -4.74
C SER A 37 -15.02 -11.18 -3.46
N ARG A 38 -16.21 -11.41 -2.89
CA ARG A 38 -16.62 -10.75 -1.63
C ARG A 38 -15.76 -11.18 -0.45
N HIS A 39 -15.16 -12.36 -0.54
CA HIS A 39 -14.32 -12.89 0.52
C HIS A 39 -12.91 -12.34 0.39
N ARG A 40 -12.31 -12.06 1.54
CA ARG A 40 -10.88 -11.75 1.61
C ARG A 40 -10.11 -13.05 1.41
N GLY A 41 -9.07 -13.02 0.60
CA GLY A 41 -8.26 -14.19 0.28
C GLY A 41 -6.92 -13.79 -0.30
N ILE A 42 -6.10 -14.78 -0.66
CA ILE A 42 -4.71 -14.57 -1.08
C ILE A 42 -4.57 -13.58 -2.24
N ASN A 43 -5.56 -13.56 -3.15
CA ASN A 43 -5.56 -12.64 -4.29
C ASN A 43 -5.70 -11.17 -3.88
N LYS A 44 -6.26 -10.86 -2.70
CA LYS A 44 -6.27 -9.51 -2.14
C LYS A 44 -5.05 -9.26 -1.26
N ASP A 45 -4.72 -10.23 -0.42
CA ASP A 45 -3.64 -10.10 0.55
C ASP A 45 -2.28 -9.82 -0.11
N ILE A 46 -1.99 -10.44 -1.26
CA ILE A 46 -0.74 -10.21 -1.99
C ILE A 46 -0.63 -8.74 -2.48
N PRO A 47 -1.54 -8.22 -3.32
CA PRO A 47 -1.42 -6.86 -3.84
C PRO A 47 -1.82 -5.75 -2.84
N GLU A 48 -2.59 -6.05 -1.79
CA GLU A 48 -3.09 -5.06 -0.83
C GLU A 48 -2.24 -4.96 0.43
N GLU A 49 -1.59 -6.04 0.89
CA GLU A 49 -0.74 -6.02 2.10
C GLU A 49 0.70 -6.41 1.81
N LEU A 50 0.93 -7.57 1.20
CA LEU A 50 2.30 -8.08 0.99
C LEU A 50 3.13 -7.19 0.08
N ARG A 51 2.54 -6.70 -1.01
CA ARG A 51 3.25 -5.85 -1.97
C ARG A 51 3.66 -4.51 -1.34
N PRO A 52 2.79 -3.70 -0.70
CA PRO A 52 3.23 -2.49 -0.01
C PRO A 52 4.29 -2.75 1.06
N LEU A 53 4.14 -3.84 1.82
CA LEU A 53 5.12 -4.23 2.83
C LEU A 53 6.49 -4.57 2.22
N LEU A 54 6.49 -5.31 1.09
CA LEU A 54 7.69 -5.64 0.33
C LEU A 54 8.38 -4.38 -0.22
N LEU A 55 7.61 -3.44 -0.76
CA LEU A 55 8.15 -2.19 -1.28
C LEU A 55 8.82 -1.40 -0.15
N LEU A 56 8.15 -1.27 1.00
CA LEU A 56 8.75 -0.64 2.18
C LEU A 56 10.03 -1.38 2.59
N ALA A 57 10.01 -2.70 2.72
CA ALA A 57 11.19 -3.49 3.08
C ALA A 57 12.37 -3.25 2.12
N ARG A 58 12.13 -3.23 0.81
CA ARG A 58 13.17 -2.94 -0.19
C ARG A 58 13.76 -1.53 -0.08
N SER A 59 12.99 -0.56 0.41
CA SER A 59 13.46 0.81 0.64
C SER A 59 14.32 0.96 1.91
N LEU A 60 14.33 -0.05 2.78
CA LEU A 60 15.06 -0.04 4.04
C LEU A 60 16.39 -0.81 3.90
N PRO A 61 17.56 -0.16 4.12
CA PRO A 61 18.88 -0.77 3.86
C PRO A 61 19.15 -2.08 4.61
N GLU A 62 18.53 -2.29 5.77
CA GLU A 62 18.81 -3.44 6.64
C GLU A 62 17.67 -4.46 6.71
N ALA A 63 16.59 -4.30 5.94
CA ALA A 63 15.49 -5.25 5.97
C ALA A 63 15.91 -6.61 5.37
N GLU A 64 15.74 -7.70 6.12
CA GLU A 64 16.11 -9.04 5.65
C GLU A 64 14.91 -9.93 5.42
N VAL A 65 13.97 -9.90 6.37
CA VAL A 65 12.78 -10.74 6.35
C VAL A 65 11.54 -9.93 6.67
N LEU A 66 10.41 -10.38 6.13
CA LEU A 66 9.10 -9.80 6.37
C LEU A 66 8.07 -10.91 6.55
N ARG A 67 6.92 -10.54 7.09
CA ARG A 67 5.72 -11.38 7.15
C ARG A 67 4.47 -10.52 7.24
N LEU A 68 3.34 -11.09 6.84
CA LEU A 68 2.04 -10.53 7.23
C LEU A 68 1.72 -10.91 8.67
N ALA A 69 1.04 -10.02 9.37
CA ALA A 69 0.46 -10.36 10.65
C ALA A 69 -0.79 -11.22 10.44
N PRO A 70 -1.16 -12.07 11.41
CA PRO A 70 -2.45 -12.73 11.41
C PRO A 70 -3.57 -11.69 11.32
N PRO A 71 -4.68 -11.97 10.61
CA PRO A 71 -5.81 -11.05 10.56
C PRO A 71 -6.33 -10.76 11.96
N ALA A 72 -6.08 -9.55 12.45
CA ALA A 72 -6.50 -9.11 13.77
C ALA A 72 -7.30 -7.80 13.66
N VAL A 73 -8.29 -7.66 14.54
CA VAL A 73 -9.04 -6.40 14.68
C VAL A 73 -8.13 -5.27 15.22
N VAL A 74 -7.06 -5.65 15.92
CA VAL A 74 -6.08 -4.76 16.57
C VAL A 74 -4.67 -5.25 16.26
N GLY A 75 -3.75 -4.32 15.98
CA GLY A 75 -2.35 -4.59 15.66
C GLY A 75 -1.99 -4.31 14.19
N PRO A 76 -0.70 -4.50 13.83
CA PRO A 76 -0.20 -4.22 12.49
C PRO A 76 -0.76 -5.20 11.46
N ASP A 77 -0.69 -4.85 10.18
CA ASP A 77 -1.00 -5.77 9.08
C ASP A 77 0.23 -6.59 8.65
N GLY A 78 1.43 -6.12 8.98
CA GLY A 78 2.68 -6.79 8.65
C GLY A 78 3.86 -6.36 9.51
N GLU A 79 4.94 -7.12 9.41
CA GLU A 79 6.17 -6.86 10.15
C GLU A 79 7.38 -7.01 9.23
N ILE A 80 8.37 -6.15 9.43
CA ILE A 80 9.68 -6.22 8.78
C ILE A 80 10.71 -6.39 9.89
N ARG A 81 11.62 -7.35 9.74
CA ARG A 81 12.77 -7.51 10.62
C ARG A 81 14.06 -7.12 9.90
N THR A 82 14.83 -6.28 10.55
CA THR A 82 16.16 -5.84 10.10
C THR A 82 17.24 -6.82 10.56
N ARG A 83 18.42 -6.73 9.96
CA ARG A 83 19.58 -7.59 10.27
C ARG A 83 19.99 -7.56 11.73
N ASP A 84 19.86 -6.41 12.39
CA ASP A 84 20.15 -6.22 13.82
C ASP A 84 19.07 -6.81 14.75
N GLY A 85 17.99 -7.37 14.19
CA GLY A 85 16.90 -8.02 14.92
C GLY A 85 15.77 -7.07 15.32
N PHE A 86 15.85 -5.78 14.98
CA PHE A 86 14.74 -4.85 15.20
C PHE A 86 13.52 -5.23 14.34
N VAL A 87 12.32 -5.05 14.90
CA VAL A 87 11.05 -5.38 14.22
C VAL A 87 10.24 -4.10 14.05
N ILE A 88 10.00 -3.74 12.81
CA ILE A 88 9.14 -2.63 12.39
C ILE A 88 7.74 -3.20 12.15
N ARG A 89 6.76 -2.70 12.89
CA ARG A 89 5.35 -3.09 12.78
C ARG A 89 4.62 -2.10 11.89
N VAL A 90 4.01 -2.61 10.83
CA VAL A 90 3.51 -1.81 9.70
C VAL A 90 2.01 -1.95 9.59
N GLN A 91 1.32 -0.81 9.58
CA GLN A 91 -0.07 -0.72 9.14
C GLN A 91 -0.09 -0.33 7.67
N VAL A 92 -0.86 -1.05 6.87
CA VAL A 92 -1.09 -0.77 5.45
C VAL A 92 -2.51 -0.21 5.28
N THR A 93 -2.64 0.80 4.44
CA THR A 93 -3.93 1.36 4.04
C THR A 93 -3.91 1.67 2.55
N SER A 94 -5.08 1.92 1.97
CA SER A 94 -5.18 2.47 0.63
C SER A 94 -5.85 3.84 0.69
N SER A 95 -5.38 4.79 -0.11
CA SER A 95 -6.05 6.07 -0.32
C SER A 95 -7.45 5.95 -0.94
N LEU A 96 -7.75 4.79 -1.53
CA LEU A 96 -9.05 4.46 -2.11
C LEU A 96 -9.99 3.75 -1.11
N GLU A 97 -9.52 3.45 0.11
CA GLU A 97 -10.33 2.85 1.15
C GLU A 97 -11.24 3.93 1.77
N ARG A 98 -12.47 4.09 1.26
CA ARG A 98 -13.55 4.79 1.97
C ARG A 98 -14.45 3.76 2.66
N ASP A 99 -14.96 4.11 3.85
CA ASP A 99 -15.90 3.32 4.67
C ASP A 99 -16.83 2.44 3.78
N GLY A 100 -16.53 1.14 3.73
CA GLY A 100 -17.29 0.16 2.97
C GLY A 100 -16.92 0.00 1.50
N GLY A 101 -15.82 -0.72 1.22
CA GLY A 101 -15.77 -1.78 0.19
C GLY A 101 -16.01 -1.44 -1.29
N TYR A 102 -15.94 -0.18 -1.70
CA TYR A 102 -16.19 0.24 -3.08
C TYR A 102 -15.13 1.24 -3.54
N LEU A 103 -14.03 0.78 -4.12
CA LEU A 103 -13.30 1.56 -5.15
C LEU A 103 -12.29 0.75 -5.97
N VAL A 104 -11.99 -0.51 -5.61
CA VAL A 104 -11.33 -1.43 -6.56
C VAL A 104 -12.29 -1.99 -7.62
N ARG A 105 -13.61 -1.77 -7.46
CA ARG A 105 -14.66 -2.21 -8.40
C ARG A 105 -14.66 -1.48 -9.74
N GLN A 106 -14.01 -0.32 -9.84
CA GLN A 106 -14.11 0.54 -11.03
C GLN A 106 -12.82 0.58 -11.85
N GLN A 107 -11.63 0.54 -11.24
CA GLN A 107 -10.38 0.79 -11.97
C GLN A 107 -9.80 -0.41 -12.75
N LEU A 108 -10.08 -1.66 -12.39
CA LEU A 108 -9.57 -2.80 -13.15
C LEU A 108 -10.49 -3.25 -14.30
N ARG A 109 -11.73 -2.73 -14.40
CA ARG A 109 -12.52 -2.84 -15.64
C ARG A 109 -11.96 -1.98 -16.77
N ASP A 110 -11.11 -1.01 -16.43
CA ASP A 110 -10.59 0.02 -17.34
C ASP A 110 -9.14 -0.26 -17.77
N THR A 111 -8.75 -1.53 -17.89
CA THR A 111 -7.63 -1.92 -18.78
C THR A 111 -7.92 -1.57 -20.26
N GLY A 112 -9.14 -1.13 -20.57
CA GLY A 112 -9.38 -0.31 -21.75
C GLY A 112 -8.85 1.10 -21.50
N SER A 113 -7.68 1.39 -22.08
CA SER A 113 -7.19 2.73 -22.44
C SER A 113 -8.14 3.84 -22.00
N TYR A 114 -7.87 4.47 -20.85
CA TYR A 114 -8.45 5.77 -20.56
C TYR A 114 -7.99 6.72 -21.67
N THR A 115 -8.81 6.88 -22.70
CA THR A 115 -8.97 8.19 -23.32
C THR A 115 -9.65 9.05 -22.26
N THR A 116 -8.90 9.43 -21.23
CA THR A 116 -9.30 10.51 -20.34
C THR A 116 -9.49 11.72 -21.24
N ALA A 117 -10.72 12.23 -21.31
CA ALA A 117 -10.91 13.62 -21.71
C ALA A 117 -9.87 14.47 -20.97
N ALA A 118 -9.28 15.46 -21.63
CA ALA A 118 -8.20 16.28 -21.07
C ALA A 118 -8.65 16.96 -19.76
N ARG A 119 -8.55 16.25 -18.64
CA ARG A 119 -8.75 16.78 -17.29
C ARG A 119 -7.50 17.59 -16.98
N ASP A 120 -7.71 18.72 -16.33
CA ASP A 120 -6.60 19.55 -15.87
C ASP A 120 -5.76 18.71 -14.90
N THR A 121 -4.45 18.65 -15.17
CA THR A 121 -3.44 18.00 -14.33
C THR A 121 -3.59 18.43 -12.87
N LEU A 122 -3.90 19.71 -12.62
CA LEU A 122 -4.08 20.25 -11.27
C LEU A 122 -5.30 19.66 -10.56
N GLU A 123 -6.43 19.52 -11.26
CA GLU A 123 -7.64 18.93 -10.69
C GLU A 123 -7.40 17.48 -10.24
N VAL A 124 -6.67 16.71 -11.06
CA VAL A 124 -6.31 15.32 -10.74
C VAL A 124 -5.36 15.24 -9.54
N VAL A 125 -4.39 16.17 -9.45
CA VAL A 125 -3.48 16.24 -8.31
C VAL A 125 -4.23 16.56 -7.02
N GLU A 126 -5.08 17.58 -7.03
CA GLU A 126 -5.82 18.01 -5.83
C GLU A 126 -6.83 16.93 -5.37
N GLU A 127 -7.54 16.28 -6.30
CA GLU A 127 -8.42 15.14 -5.95
C GLU A 127 -7.66 14.03 -5.23
N ARG A 128 -6.47 13.67 -5.74
CA ARG A 128 -5.63 12.62 -5.16
C ARG A 128 -5.02 13.05 -3.83
N LEU A 129 -4.54 14.29 -3.74
CA LEU A 129 -4.03 14.88 -2.52
C LEU A 129 -5.07 14.77 -1.39
N CYS A 130 -6.30 15.22 -1.63
CA CYS A 130 -7.38 15.11 -0.67
C CYS A 130 -7.62 13.67 -0.22
N ARG A 131 -7.65 12.69 -1.14
CA ARG A 131 -7.85 11.28 -0.77
C ARG A 131 -6.74 10.72 0.11
N ILE A 132 -5.49 11.09 -0.18
CA ILE A 132 -4.33 10.64 0.62
C ILE A 132 -4.38 11.27 2.01
N LEU A 133 -4.71 12.56 2.11
CA LEU A 133 -4.85 13.26 3.38
C LEU A 133 -6.04 12.74 4.20
N ASP A 134 -7.18 12.43 3.56
CA ASP A 134 -8.33 11.79 4.19
C ASP A 134 -7.92 10.43 4.79
N ALA A 135 -7.25 9.58 4.00
CA ALA A 135 -6.81 8.25 4.44
C ALA A 135 -5.77 8.33 5.57
N LEU A 136 -4.86 9.31 5.52
CA LEU A 136 -3.93 9.59 6.60
C LEU A 136 -4.69 9.96 7.88
N THR A 137 -5.60 10.93 7.80
CA THR A 137 -6.40 11.41 8.93
C THR A 137 -7.24 10.29 9.54
N GLU A 138 -7.91 9.49 8.71
CA GLU A 138 -8.73 8.37 9.17
C GLU A 138 -7.90 7.33 9.92
N LYS A 139 -6.71 6.97 9.40
CA LYS A 139 -5.84 5.97 10.05
C LYS A 139 -5.10 6.51 11.27
N GLU A 140 -4.90 7.81 11.38
CA GLU A 140 -4.44 8.44 12.64
C GLU A 140 -5.53 8.37 13.71
N GLN A 141 -6.78 8.67 13.35
CA GLN A 141 -7.93 8.57 14.28
C GLN A 141 -8.22 7.12 14.69
N ARG A 142 -7.97 6.17 13.79
CA ARG A 142 -8.12 4.72 14.01
C ARG A 142 -6.78 4.03 14.30
N TYR A 143 -5.84 4.74 14.95
CA TYR A 143 -4.53 4.19 15.31
C TYR A 143 -4.67 2.88 16.07
N ARG A 144 -3.84 1.89 15.69
CA ARG A 144 -3.78 0.58 16.33
C ARG A 144 -2.50 0.48 17.18
N GLU A 145 -2.69 0.28 18.48
CA GLU A 145 -1.59 0.13 19.43
C GLU A 145 -0.60 -0.95 18.98
N GLY A 146 0.70 -0.66 19.16
CA GLY A 146 1.77 -1.54 18.71
C GLY A 146 2.08 -1.43 17.22
N THR A 147 1.63 -0.38 16.54
CA THR A 147 2.08 -0.08 15.18
C THR A 147 3.14 1.03 15.20
N ASP A 148 4.23 0.82 14.47
CA ASP A 148 5.36 1.76 14.39
C ASP A 148 5.23 2.68 13.16
N VAL A 149 4.79 2.14 12.03
CA VAL A 149 4.80 2.81 10.72
C VAL A 149 3.48 2.65 9.99
N LEU A 150 3.03 3.71 9.29
CA LEU A 150 1.91 3.67 8.37
C LEU A 150 2.40 3.67 6.91
N VAL A 151 1.83 2.81 6.08
CA VAL A 151 2.04 2.77 4.63
C VAL A 151 0.72 3.01 3.91
N ILE A 152 0.64 4.12 3.17
CA ILE A 152 -0.49 4.47 2.31
C ILE A 152 -0.21 3.99 0.89
N ARG A 153 -1.04 3.11 0.36
CA ARG A 153 -0.96 2.65 -1.02
C ARG A 153 -1.84 3.52 -1.92
N GLU A 154 -1.21 4.26 -2.82
CA GLU A 154 -1.88 4.95 -3.92
C GLU A 154 -1.78 4.09 -5.19
N GLN A 155 -2.93 3.63 -5.70
CA GLN A 155 -2.99 2.96 -6.99
C GLN A 155 -3.20 4.00 -8.10
N SER A 156 -2.33 4.01 -9.11
CA SER A 156 -2.65 4.67 -10.38
C SER A 156 -2.14 3.89 -11.56
N VAL A 157 -3.00 3.74 -12.54
CA VAL A 157 -2.60 3.38 -13.89
C VAL A 157 -2.03 4.66 -14.52
N SER A 158 -0.78 4.58 -15.00
CA SER A 158 -0.02 5.63 -15.70
C SER A 158 0.04 7.00 -15.02
N TRP A 159 1.05 7.20 -14.18
CA TRP A 159 1.51 8.55 -13.87
C TRP A 159 2.26 9.08 -15.08
N GLY A 160 1.84 10.21 -15.63
CA GLY A 160 2.67 10.96 -16.57
C GLY A 160 3.80 11.68 -15.81
N ASP A 161 4.85 12.07 -16.51
CA ASP A 161 6.06 12.71 -15.96
C ASP A 161 5.80 13.97 -15.11
N VAL A 162 4.61 14.57 -15.24
CA VAL A 162 4.21 15.79 -14.52
C VAL A 162 3.40 15.48 -13.25
N LEU A 163 2.52 14.46 -13.28
CA LEU A 163 1.53 14.24 -12.22
C LEU A 163 2.17 13.79 -10.90
N GLU A 164 3.11 12.85 -10.97
CA GLU A 164 3.71 12.27 -9.77
C GLU A 164 4.64 13.26 -9.04
N PRO A 165 5.55 13.97 -9.73
CA PRO A 165 6.37 14.99 -9.06
C PRO A 165 5.53 16.12 -8.46
N THR A 166 4.48 16.58 -9.14
CA THR A 166 3.61 17.64 -8.61
C THR A 166 2.85 17.17 -7.37
N LEU A 167 2.29 15.95 -7.37
CA LEU A 167 1.62 15.42 -6.18
C LEU A 167 2.60 15.23 -5.00
N LYS A 168 3.81 14.72 -5.25
CA LYS A 168 4.86 14.59 -4.22
C LYS A 168 5.19 15.94 -3.59
N ALA A 169 5.35 16.98 -4.40
CA ALA A 169 5.62 18.34 -3.92
C ALA A 169 4.47 18.86 -3.04
N ARG A 170 3.22 18.71 -3.48
CA ARG A 170 2.03 19.14 -2.71
C ARG A 170 1.88 18.36 -1.41
N LEU A 171 2.10 17.05 -1.42
CA LEU A 171 2.09 16.23 -0.20
C LEU A 171 3.17 16.66 0.79
N ALA A 172 4.37 16.97 0.31
CA ALA A 172 5.43 17.48 1.16
C ALA A 172 5.02 18.81 1.81
N GLU A 173 4.41 19.73 1.06
CA GLU A 173 3.90 21.01 1.60
C GLU A 173 2.86 20.80 2.70
N GLU A 174 1.83 19.99 2.47
CA GLU A 174 0.71 19.80 3.40
C GLU A 174 1.12 19.01 4.66
N VAL A 175 1.94 17.96 4.51
CA VAL A 175 2.35 17.08 5.61
C VAL A 175 3.50 17.68 6.44
N SER A 176 4.17 18.73 5.94
CA SER A 176 5.17 19.50 6.70
C SER A 176 4.60 20.20 7.93
N THR A 177 3.28 20.35 8.01
CA THR A 177 2.60 20.99 9.15
C THR A 177 2.64 20.05 10.36
N PRO A 178 3.26 20.46 11.49
CA PRO A 178 3.63 19.56 12.58
C PRO A 178 2.44 19.23 13.48
N GLU A 179 1.49 18.46 12.97
CA GLU A 179 0.57 17.74 13.84
C GLU A 179 1.26 16.48 14.37
N PRO A 180 1.20 16.21 15.69
CA PRO A 180 1.77 14.99 16.26
C PRO A 180 1.10 13.76 15.66
N SER A 181 1.90 12.86 15.09
CA SER A 181 1.47 11.56 14.55
C SER A 181 1.64 10.48 15.60
N ASN A 182 0.72 9.51 15.62
CA ASN A 182 0.89 8.29 16.44
C ASN A 182 1.87 7.30 15.82
N TYR A 183 2.20 7.46 14.53
CA TYR A 183 3.19 6.67 13.83
C TYR A 183 4.55 7.37 13.87
N SER A 184 5.62 6.60 14.04
CA SER A 184 6.99 7.12 14.00
C SER A 184 7.42 7.60 12.61
N ALA A 185 6.79 7.05 11.57
CA ALA A 185 6.95 7.45 10.19
C ALA A 185 5.72 7.07 9.36
N THR A 186 5.46 7.85 8.32
CA THR A 186 4.43 7.56 7.31
C THR A 186 5.08 7.50 5.93
N TYR A 187 4.77 6.44 5.20
CA TYR A 187 5.21 6.25 3.82
C TYR A 187 4.02 6.19 2.88
N ILE A 188 4.24 6.60 1.63
CA ILE A 188 3.32 6.39 0.53
C ILE A 188 4.02 5.55 -0.55
N THR A 189 3.30 4.58 -1.11
CA THR A 189 3.78 3.81 -2.26
C THR A 189 3.10 4.29 -3.54
N PHE A 190 3.89 4.70 -4.53
CA PHE A 190 3.45 5.02 -5.89
C PHE A 190 3.97 3.94 -6.84
N ASN A 191 3.10 3.04 -7.30
CA ASN A 191 3.50 1.89 -8.14
C ASN A 191 4.57 0.99 -7.48
N GLU A 192 5.85 1.19 -7.83
CA GLU A 192 7.00 0.47 -7.28
C GLU A 192 7.90 1.35 -6.40
N ASP A 193 7.62 2.65 -6.33
CA ASP A 193 8.39 3.60 -5.54
C ASP A 193 7.79 3.80 -4.16
N VAL A 194 8.66 3.99 -3.17
CA VAL A 194 8.30 4.32 -1.78
C VAL A 194 8.81 5.71 -1.46
N TYR A 195 7.94 6.55 -0.92
CA TYR A 195 8.27 7.89 -0.49
C TYR A 195 7.90 8.09 0.98
N ARG A 196 8.81 8.69 1.76
CA ARG A 196 8.54 9.04 3.15
C ARG A 196 7.85 10.41 3.20
N LEU A 197 6.68 10.47 3.83
CA LEU A 197 5.91 11.69 4.04
C LEU A 197 6.34 12.44 5.31
N ARG A 198 6.52 11.72 6.42
CA ARG A 198 7.02 12.22 7.71
C ARG A 198 7.70 11.08 8.47
#